data_AF-A0AAQ3KPK3-F1
#
_entry.id   AF-A0AAQ3KPK3-F1
#
_cell.length_a   1.000
_cell.length_b   1.000
_cell.length_c   1.000
_cell.angle_alpha   90.00
_cell.angle_beta   90.00
_cell.angle_gamma   90.00
#
_symmetry.space_group_name_H-M   'P 1'
#
loop_
_entity.id
_entity.type
_entity.pdbx_description
1 polymer ?
#
loop_
_entity_poly.entity_id
_entity_poly.type
_entity_poly.pdbx_seq_one_letter_code
_entity_poly.pdbx_strand_id
1 'polypeptide(L)'
;MDLSALSYQKFVEFALRETELRTALAPLPSHEKFRLLRSNDNNTLLHTLSFSAPKIRLLRSLTIEGNPTMKVLDFAVFPEPEFDLPIFCANYFATASLSIVLLDLNPLYDVTLHTDYKEKYYRDLLPLGQKYMELLPWGGSITSESLRFFSPIVIWSRFSSSQSKHEALYSAFMDYFQAWLTLMEQAEKETSASQIHRNREAQHKYLTWRAEKDPGHPLLKKLVGEDLAKEILREFLFSGVDTLGEKTFLDYFPEYKCDDGTVNQKRSMMGKSYEMRPWDLNGEFIDGS
;
A
#
# COMPACT_ATOMS: atom_id res chain seq x y z
N MET A 1 -8.75 23.08 6.14
CA MET A 1 -8.43 23.36 4.72
C MET A 1 -9.65 23.04 3.87
N ASP A 2 -9.89 23.80 2.80
CA ASP A 2 -10.90 23.41 1.81
C ASP A 2 -10.38 22.18 1.03
N LEU A 3 -11.08 21.05 1.16
CA LEU A 3 -10.74 19.81 0.45
C LEU A 3 -11.05 19.88 -1.05
N SER A 4 -11.83 20.87 -1.51
CA SER A 4 -12.15 21.02 -2.93
C SER A 4 -10.89 21.19 -3.79
N ALA A 5 -9.87 21.88 -3.27
CA ALA A 5 -8.59 22.13 -3.92
C ALA A 5 -7.64 20.93 -3.93
N LEU A 6 -7.87 19.93 -3.06
CA LEU A 6 -7.09 18.70 -3.04
C LEU A 6 -7.70 17.71 -4.03
N SER A 7 -6.95 17.25 -5.03
CA SER A 7 -7.36 16.09 -5.83
C SER A 7 -6.27 15.04 -5.79
N TYR A 8 -6.64 13.79 -5.52
CA TYR A 8 -5.73 12.67 -5.62
C TYR A 8 -5.66 12.11 -7.04
N GLN A 9 -6.59 12.52 -7.93
CA GLN A 9 -6.56 12.13 -9.34
C GLN A 9 -5.24 12.51 -10.02
N LYS A 10 -4.66 13.67 -9.71
CA LYS A 10 -3.35 14.09 -10.25
C LYS A 10 -2.20 13.11 -9.90
N PHE A 11 -2.28 12.42 -8.75
CA PHE A 11 -1.29 11.42 -8.36
C PHE A 11 -1.40 10.19 -9.27
N VAL A 12 -2.64 9.75 -9.53
CA VAL A 12 -2.94 8.63 -10.43
C VAL A 12 -2.53 8.97 -11.86
N GLU A 13 -2.88 10.16 -12.36
CA GLU A 13 -2.52 10.62 -13.71
C GLU A 13 -1.01 10.68 -13.92
N PHE A 14 -0.26 11.24 -12.95
CA PHE A 14 1.20 11.23 -12.97
C PHE A 14 1.73 9.79 -13.04
N ALA A 15 1.24 8.90 -12.17
CA ALA A 15 1.74 7.54 -12.10
C ALA A 15 1.46 6.75 -13.40
N LEU A 16 0.27 6.88 -13.98
CA LEU A 16 -0.06 6.23 -15.25
C LEU A 16 0.82 6.74 -16.37
N ARG A 17 0.93 8.07 -16.52
CA ARG A 17 1.78 8.70 -17.55
C ARG A 17 3.23 8.22 -17.45
N GLU A 18 3.82 8.26 -16.26
CA GLU A 18 5.22 7.86 -16.06
C GLU A 18 5.46 6.36 -16.26
N THR A 19 4.44 5.54 -16.01
CA THR A 19 4.50 4.10 -16.29
C THR A 19 4.43 3.84 -17.80
N GLU A 20 3.54 4.52 -18.52
CA GLU A 20 3.37 4.39 -19.98
C GLU A 20 4.61 4.80 -20.77
N LEU A 21 5.43 5.70 -20.24
CA LEU A 21 6.73 6.05 -20.83
C LEU A 21 7.74 4.88 -20.79
N ARG A 22 7.56 3.93 -19.87
CA ARG A 22 8.51 2.83 -19.61
C ARG A 22 7.99 1.47 -20.04
N THR A 23 6.66 1.27 -20.05
CA THR A 23 6.04 0.00 -20.39
C THR A 23 4.59 0.19 -20.85
N ALA A 24 4.09 -0.74 -21.67
CA ALA A 24 2.71 -0.69 -22.15
C ALA A 24 1.74 -1.20 -21.06
N LEU A 25 0.84 -0.32 -20.61
CA LEU A 25 -0.26 -0.68 -19.71
C LEU A 25 -1.42 -1.30 -20.49
N ALA A 26 -1.86 -2.47 -20.05
CA ALA A 26 -3.06 -3.13 -20.54
C ALA A 26 -4.18 -3.04 -19.48
N PRO A 27 -5.38 -2.51 -19.81
CA PRO A 27 -6.48 -2.47 -18.86
C PRO A 27 -6.94 -3.89 -18.49
N LEU A 28 -7.45 -4.08 -17.28
CA LEU A 28 -7.96 -5.38 -16.80
C LEU A 28 -9.50 -5.43 -16.87
N PRO A 29 -10.11 -6.13 -17.85
CA PRO A 29 -11.56 -6.11 -18.05
C PRO A 29 -12.34 -6.72 -16.88
N SER A 30 -11.77 -7.69 -16.17
CA SER A 30 -12.39 -8.31 -14.98
C SER A 30 -12.71 -7.30 -13.87
N HIS A 31 -12.03 -6.16 -13.85
CA HIS A 31 -12.24 -5.10 -12.87
C HIS A 31 -13.16 -3.98 -13.37
N GLU A 32 -13.64 -4.03 -14.61
CA GLU A 32 -14.48 -2.97 -15.19
C GLU A 32 -15.77 -2.75 -14.39
N LYS A 33 -16.30 -3.82 -13.76
CA LYS A 33 -17.45 -3.74 -12.85
C LYS A 33 -17.26 -2.79 -11.66
N PHE A 34 -16.01 -2.48 -11.29
CA PHE A 34 -15.68 -1.58 -10.18
C PHE A 34 -15.30 -0.16 -10.63
N ARG A 35 -15.25 0.13 -11.94
CA ARG A 35 -14.67 1.38 -12.49
C ARG A 35 -15.24 2.65 -11.86
N LEU A 36 -16.54 2.68 -11.63
CA LEU A 36 -17.23 3.79 -11.00
C LEU A 36 -18.36 3.25 -10.11
N LEU A 37 -18.24 3.47 -8.80
CA LEU A 37 -19.24 3.10 -7.83
C LEU A 37 -19.74 4.35 -7.10
N ARG A 38 -20.98 4.27 -6.60
CA ARG A 38 -21.58 5.29 -5.73
C ARG A 38 -21.72 4.73 -4.34
N SER A 39 -21.55 5.57 -3.33
CA SER A 39 -21.95 5.22 -1.97
C SER A 39 -23.46 4.98 -1.89
N ASN A 40 -23.91 4.27 -0.86
CA ASN A 40 -25.32 3.96 -0.61
C ASN A 40 -26.20 5.21 -0.49
N ASP A 41 -25.63 6.33 -0.03
CA ASP A 41 -26.31 7.63 0.06
C ASP A 41 -26.19 8.48 -1.23
N ASN A 42 -25.55 7.96 -2.28
CA ASN A 42 -25.27 8.60 -3.57
C ASN A 42 -24.43 9.89 -3.53
N ASN A 43 -23.88 10.27 -2.38
CA ASN A 43 -23.13 11.52 -2.22
C ASN A 43 -21.62 11.38 -2.44
N THR A 44 -21.11 10.15 -2.52
CA THR A 44 -19.68 9.87 -2.67
C THR A 44 -19.46 9.00 -3.90
N LEU A 45 -18.45 9.35 -4.69
CA LEU A 45 -18.00 8.59 -5.85
C LEU A 45 -16.70 7.84 -5.50
N LEU A 46 -16.68 6.56 -5.85
CA LEU A 46 -15.50 5.73 -5.79
C LEU A 46 -15.09 5.47 -7.24
N HIS A 47 -13.94 6.01 -7.65
CA HIS A 47 -13.36 5.80 -8.97
C HIS A 47 -12.24 4.78 -8.85
N THR A 48 -12.23 3.81 -9.74
CA THR A 48 -11.16 2.82 -9.78
C THR A 48 -10.56 2.68 -11.18
N LEU A 49 -9.26 2.40 -11.21
CA LEU A 49 -8.53 2.05 -12.43
C LEU A 49 -7.64 0.86 -12.13
N SER A 50 -7.45 -0.01 -13.12
CA SER A 50 -6.52 -1.13 -12.99
C SER A 50 -5.94 -1.57 -14.31
N PHE A 51 -4.65 -1.87 -14.29
CA PHE A 51 -3.85 -2.24 -15.44
C PHE A 51 -2.85 -3.35 -15.07
N SER A 52 -2.39 -4.07 -16.07
CA SER A 52 -1.22 -4.94 -16.00
C SER A 52 -0.16 -4.50 -17.02
N ALA A 53 1.06 -5.00 -16.86
CA ALA A 53 2.18 -4.80 -17.79
C ALA A 53 3.15 -5.99 -17.67
N PRO A 54 4.16 -6.15 -18.55
CA PRO A 54 5.06 -7.32 -18.53
C PRO A 54 5.75 -7.64 -17.20
N LYS A 55 6.04 -6.64 -16.35
CA LYS A 55 6.60 -6.84 -15.00
C LYS A 55 5.60 -6.55 -13.86
N ILE A 56 4.38 -6.12 -14.22
CA ILE A 56 3.36 -5.64 -13.31
C ILE A 56 2.14 -6.55 -13.42
N ARG A 57 1.92 -7.37 -12.39
CA ARG A 57 0.70 -8.17 -12.28
C ARG A 57 -0.54 -7.30 -12.16
N LEU A 58 -0.46 -6.25 -11.33
CA LEU A 58 -1.57 -5.34 -11.09
C LEU A 58 -1.09 -3.96 -10.59
N LEU A 59 -1.28 -2.93 -11.41
CA LEU A 59 -1.31 -1.53 -10.99
C LEU A 59 -2.78 -1.15 -10.78
N ARG A 60 -3.15 -0.66 -9.61
CA ARG A 60 -4.53 -0.27 -9.33
C ARG A 60 -4.65 0.96 -8.46
N SER A 61 -5.69 1.74 -8.72
CA SER A 61 -6.09 2.88 -7.90
C SER A 61 -7.56 2.79 -7.49
N LEU A 62 -7.84 3.24 -6.26
CA LEU A 62 -9.15 3.60 -5.77
C LEU A 62 -9.05 5.03 -5.24
N THR A 63 -9.81 5.95 -5.84
CA THR A 63 -10.01 7.30 -5.32
C THR A 63 -11.43 7.46 -4.83
N ILE A 64 -11.59 8.06 -3.65
CA ILE A 64 -12.90 8.37 -3.08
C ILE A 64 -13.04 9.89 -3.04
N GLU A 65 -13.95 10.40 -3.87
CA GLU A 65 -14.19 11.83 -4.06
C GLU A 65 -15.70 12.15 -4.04
N GLY A 66 -16.08 13.42 -4.12
CA GLY A 66 -17.48 13.88 -4.14
C GLY A 66 -18.06 14.24 -2.76
N ASN A 67 -17.49 13.71 -1.67
CA ASN A 67 -17.81 14.14 -0.31
C ASN A 67 -16.91 15.33 0.11
N PRO A 68 -17.45 16.46 0.59
CA PRO A 68 -16.65 17.61 1.01
C PRO A 68 -15.85 17.36 2.30
N THR A 69 -16.11 16.27 3.02
CA THR A 69 -15.52 15.99 4.33
C THR A 69 -14.31 15.08 4.30
N MET A 70 -14.13 14.33 3.21
CA MET A 70 -13.11 13.28 3.13
C MET A 70 -12.63 13.03 1.70
N LYS A 71 -11.33 12.79 1.55
CA LYS A 71 -10.71 12.27 0.32
C LYS A 71 -9.82 11.07 0.64
N VAL A 72 -9.84 10.07 -0.25
CA VAL A 72 -9.03 8.86 -0.11
C VAL A 72 -8.30 8.55 -1.41
N LEU A 73 -7.05 8.10 -1.29
CA LEU A 73 -6.30 7.42 -2.33
C LEU A 73 -5.83 6.09 -1.78
N ASP A 74 -6.14 4.99 -2.46
CA ASP A 74 -5.43 3.72 -2.35
C ASP A 74 -4.82 3.41 -3.72
N PHE A 75 -3.50 3.47 -3.82
CA PHE A 75 -2.75 3.19 -5.03
C PHE A 75 -1.63 2.19 -4.72
N ALA A 76 -1.47 1.18 -5.57
CA ALA A 76 -0.40 0.21 -5.41
C ALA A 76 -0.05 -0.45 -6.73
N VAL A 77 1.16 -0.98 -6.77
CA VAL A 77 1.67 -1.75 -7.88
C VAL A 77 2.23 -3.07 -7.37
N PHE A 78 1.58 -4.16 -7.79
CA PHE A 78 1.99 -5.51 -7.49
C PHE A 78 2.78 -6.08 -8.66
N PRO A 79 4.04 -6.50 -8.44
CA PRO A 79 4.85 -7.08 -9.50
C PRO A 79 4.41 -8.50 -9.85
N GLU A 80 4.79 -8.95 -11.05
CA GLU A 80 4.73 -10.38 -11.37
C GLU A 80 5.71 -11.18 -10.49
N PRO A 81 5.39 -12.42 -10.07
CA PRO A 81 6.24 -13.19 -9.14
C PRO A 81 7.66 -13.48 -9.64
N GLU A 82 7.91 -13.39 -10.95
CA GLU A 82 9.24 -13.48 -11.55
C GLU A 82 10.12 -12.26 -11.26
N PHE A 83 9.55 -11.16 -10.75
CA PHE A 83 10.30 -9.97 -10.35
C PHE A 83 10.06 -9.73 -8.86
N ASP A 84 11.09 -9.89 -8.04
CA ASP A 84 11.02 -9.73 -6.58
C ASP A 84 10.96 -8.26 -6.12
N LEU A 85 10.41 -7.39 -6.95
CA LEU A 85 10.26 -5.96 -6.68
C LEU A 85 9.49 -5.70 -5.37
N PRO A 86 9.81 -4.61 -4.66
CA PRO A 86 8.93 -4.08 -3.64
C PRO A 86 7.53 -3.77 -4.20
N ILE A 87 6.51 -3.86 -3.36
CA ILE A 87 5.15 -3.43 -3.68
C ILE A 87 5.07 -1.93 -3.45
N PHE A 88 4.88 -1.14 -4.51
CA PHE A 88 4.61 0.29 -4.33
C PHE A 88 3.27 0.46 -3.62
N CYS A 89 3.18 1.27 -2.57
CA CYS A 89 1.99 1.44 -1.76
C CYS A 89 1.79 2.91 -1.37
N ALA A 90 0.64 3.48 -1.71
CA ALA A 90 0.21 4.81 -1.31
C ALA A 90 -1.25 4.76 -0.80
N ASN A 91 -1.42 4.87 0.52
CA ASN A 91 -2.71 4.90 1.20
C ASN A 91 -2.87 6.23 1.94
N TYR A 92 -3.65 7.14 1.36
CA TYR A 92 -3.90 8.47 1.89
C TYR A 92 -5.35 8.62 2.31
N PHE A 93 -5.56 9.14 3.50
CA PHE A 93 -6.86 9.53 4.01
C PHE A 93 -6.76 10.98 4.49
N ALA A 94 -7.59 11.86 3.97
CA ALA A 94 -7.62 13.26 4.37
C ALA A 94 -9.04 13.71 4.72
N THR A 95 -9.17 14.42 5.83
CA THR A 95 -10.33 15.27 6.16
C THR A 95 -9.90 16.74 6.14
N ALA A 96 -10.84 17.65 6.38
CA ALA A 96 -10.57 19.08 6.43
C ALA A 96 -9.52 19.47 7.49
N SER A 97 -9.33 18.64 8.52
CA SER A 97 -8.44 18.90 9.66
C SER A 97 -7.26 17.95 9.77
N LEU A 98 -7.37 16.70 9.29
CA LEU A 98 -6.36 15.66 9.51
C LEU A 98 -6.06 14.92 8.20
N SER A 99 -4.78 14.68 7.95
CA SER A 99 -4.31 13.73 6.96
C SER A 99 -3.57 12.58 7.64
N ILE A 100 -3.85 11.35 7.21
CA ILE A 100 -3.18 10.11 7.59
C ILE A 100 -2.62 9.52 6.30
N VAL A 101 -1.32 9.34 6.26
CA VAL A 101 -0.57 8.98 5.06
C VAL A 101 0.31 7.77 5.35
N LEU A 102 0.21 6.79 4.47
CA LEU A 102 1.20 5.73 4.31
C LEU A 102 1.69 5.77 2.86
N LEU A 103 2.97 6.07 2.64
CA LEU A 103 3.66 5.97 1.35
C LEU A 103 4.91 5.12 1.53
N ASP A 104 5.05 4.07 0.73
CA ASP A 104 6.18 3.16 0.85
C ASP A 104 6.44 2.38 -0.43
N LEU A 105 7.64 1.83 -0.52
CA LEU A 105 7.94 0.66 -1.33
C LEU A 105 7.96 -0.52 -0.36
N ASN A 106 6.80 -1.12 -0.08
CA ASN A 106 6.71 -2.22 0.88
C ASN A 106 7.57 -3.39 0.40
N PRO A 107 8.49 -3.92 1.24
CA PRO A 107 9.35 -5.01 0.83
C PRO A 107 8.55 -6.30 0.63
N LEU A 108 8.94 -7.09 -0.37
CA LEU A 108 8.37 -8.41 -0.58
C LEU A 108 8.73 -9.36 0.59
N TYR A 109 9.94 -9.20 1.12
CA TYR A 109 10.47 -9.98 2.24
C TYR A 109 10.72 -9.09 3.47
N ASP A 110 10.49 -9.59 4.68
CA ASP A 110 10.70 -8.84 5.91
C ASP A 110 12.18 -8.38 6.03
N VAL A 111 12.42 -7.09 5.89
CA VAL A 111 13.75 -6.47 5.86
C VAL A 111 14.46 -6.48 7.21
N THR A 112 13.76 -6.80 8.30
CA THR A 112 14.39 -7.04 9.62
C THR A 112 15.04 -8.42 9.71
N LEU A 113 14.62 -9.35 8.84
CA LEU A 113 15.12 -10.73 8.77
C LEU A 113 15.97 -11.00 7.52
N HIS A 114 15.64 -10.34 6.41
CA HIS A 114 16.25 -10.53 5.09
C HIS A 114 17.14 -9.33 4.72
N THR A 115 18.35 -9.31 5.28
CA THR A 115 19.31 -8.20 5.09
C THR A 115 19.82 -8.11 3.66
N ASP A 116 19.95 -9.23 2.95
CA ASP A 116 20.30 -9.28 1.53
C ASP A 116 19.27 -8.56 0.65
N TYR A 117 17.98 -8.81 0.89
CA TYR A 117 16.89 -8.12 0.21
C TYR A 117 16.83 -6.63 0.59
N LYS A 118 17.07 -6.32 1.88
CA LYS A 118 17.15 -4.93 2.37
C LYS A 118 18.24 -4.16 1.62
N GLU A 119 19.46 -4.70 1.57
CA GLU A 119 20.59 -4.07 0.90
C GLU A 119 20.36 -3.91 -0.61
N LYS A 120 19.79 -4.93 -1.26
CA LYS A 120 19.47 -4.91 -2.70
C LYS A 120 18.57 -3.73 -3.08
N TYR A 121 17.55 -3.42 -2.29
CA TYR A 121 16.50 -2.49 -2.70
C TYR A 121 16.51 -1.14 -1.98
N TYR A 122 17.02 -1.05 -0.75
CA TYR A 122 16.81 0.14 0.08
C TYR A 122 18.07 0.93 0.38
N ARG A 123 19.27 0.34 0.28
CA ARG A 123 20.54 1.01 0.58
C ARG A 123 20.64 2.36 -0.15
N ASP A 124 20.40 2.35 -1.46
CA ASP A 124 20.55 3.53 -2.30
C ASP A 124 19.30 4.45 -2.24
N LEU A 125 18.23 4.03 -1.55
CA LEU A 125 17.02 4.81 -1.32
C LEU A 125 16.97 5.49 0.06
N LEU A 126 17.88 5.19 0.98
CA LEU A 126 17.91 5.83 2.30
C LEU A 126 17.92 7.37 2.24
N PRO A 127 18.70 8.02 1.34
CA PRO A 127 18.67 9.48 1.22
C PRO A 127 17.28 10.03 0.82
N LEU A 128 16.52 9.29 0.00
CA LEU A 128 15.16 9.64 -0.38
C LEU A 128 14.21 9.55 0.83
N GLY A 129 14.35 8.50 1.64
CA GLY A 129 13.65 8.38 2.92
C GLY A 129 13.91 9.59 3.83
N GLN A 130 15.19 9.90 4.04
CA GLN A 130 15.64 11.02 4.89
C GLN A 130 15.09 12.37 4.46
N LYS A 131 15.14 12.68 3.15
CA LYS A 131 14.59 13.93 2.59
C LYS A 131 13.15 14.19 3.03
N TYR A 132 12.30 13.16 3.06
CA TYR A 132 10.88 13.33 3.35
C TYR A 132 10.51 13.15 4.82
N MET A 133 11.35 12.55 5.65
CA MET A 133 11.13 12.47 7.10
C MET A 133 11.03 13.85 7.76
N GLU A 134 11.81 14.83 7.29
CA GLU A 134 11.77 16.20 7.80
C GLU A 134 10.46 16.92 7.42
N LEU A 135 9.93 16.62 6.23
CA LEU A 135 8.74 17.28 5.68
C LEU A 135 7.44 16.62 6.14
N LEU A 136 7.45 15.31 6.37
CA LEU A 136 6.32 14.47 6.73
C LEU A 136 6.70 13.66 7.98
N PRO A 137 6.56 14.25 9.18
CA PRO A 137 7.04 13.65 10.42
C PRO A 137 6.28 12.37 10.76
N TRP A 138 6.92 11.51 11.56
CA TRP A 138 6.35 10.24 12.00
C TRP A 138 4.96 10.40 12.62
N GLY A 139 4.02 9.55 12.22
CA GLY A 139 2.62 9.63 12.62
C GLY A 139 2.29 9.14 14.03
N GLY A 140 3.29 8.81 14.85
CA GLY A 140 3.13 8.21 16.17
C GLY A 140 2.81 6.72 16.11
N SER A 141 2.27 6.17 17.21
CA SER A 141 2.05 4.73 17.37
C SER A 141 1.28 4.06 16.22
N ILE A 142 1.78 2.91 15.76
CA ILE A 142 1.23 2.09 14.67
C ILE A 142 1.05 0.65 15.11
N THR A 143 0.18 -0.10 14.41
CA THR A 143 0.00 -1.55 14.62
C THR A 143 1.34 -2.27 14.45
N SER A 144 1.84 -2.92 15.51
CA SER A 144 3.19 -3.49 15.51
C SER A 144 3.41 -4.52 14.39
N GLU A 145 2.41 -5.36 14.11
CA GLU A 145 2.47 -6.38 13.07
C GLU A 145 2.57 -5.79 11.65
N SER A 146 2.18 -4.51 11.46
CA SER A 146 2.32 -3.84 10.16
C SER A 146 3.78 -3.54 9.80
N LEU A 147 4.68 -3.44 10.79
CA LEU A 147 6.11 -3.16 10.51
C LEU A 147 6.79 -4.27 9.70
N ARG A 148 6.29 -5.52 9.80
CA ARG A 148 6.78 -6.67 9.00
C ARG A 148 6.66 -6.43 7.48
N PHE A 149 5.86 -5.44 7.07
CA PHE A 149 5.57 -5.10 5.69
C PHE A 149 6.05 -3.71 5.29
N PHE A 150 6.77 -3.00 6.16
CA PHE A 150 7.27 -1.66 5.89
C PHE A 150 8.76 -1.65 5.63
N SER A 151 9.18 -0.75 4.74
CA SER A 151 10.59 -0.54 4.45
C SER A 151 11.24 0.47 5.40
N PRO A 152 12.58 0.57 5.43
CA PRO A 152 13.28 1.59 6.17
C PRO A 152 13.03 3.03 5.66
N ILE A 153 12.43 3.18 4.47
CA ILE A 153 12.07 4.48 3.89
C ILE A 153 10.59 4.81 4.02
N VAL A 154 9.79 4.00 4.72
CA VAL A 154 8.34 4.24 4.87
C VAL A 154 8.03 5.65 5.37
N ILE A 155 7.04 6.29 4.75
CA ILE A 155 6.42 7.52 5.24
C ILE A 155 5.08 7.11 5.87
N TRP A 156 5.10 6.89 7.18
CA TRP A 156 3.90 6.87 8.01
C TRP A 156 3.79 8.23 8.70
N SER A 157 2.79 9.02 8.32
CA SER A 157 2.64 10.39 8.81
C SER A 157 1.19 10.75 9.13
N ARG A 158 1.02 11.54 10.18
CA ARG A 158 -0.24 12.15 10.58
C ARG A 158 -0.02 13.64 10.79
N PHE A 159 -0.74 14.47 10.07
CA PHE A 159 -0.54 15.92 10.12
C PHE A 159 -1.84 16.69 9.90
N SER A 160 -1.89 17.92 10.40
CA SER A 160 -3.00 18.83 10.11
C SER A 160 -3.01 19.19 8.63
N SER A 161 -4.17 19.07 7.98
CA SER A 161 -4.30 19.29 6.53
C SER A 161 -3.97 20.74 6.16
N SER A 162 -2.93 20.95 5.35
CA SER A 162 -2.49 22.24 4.83
C SER A 162 -1.96 22.10 3.40
N GLN A 163 -2.00 23.20 2.63
CA GLN A 163 -1.52 23.20 1.25
C GLN A 163 -0.06 22.76 1.13
N SER A 164 0.82 23.32 1.96
CA SER A 164 2.24 22.97 1.95
C SER A 164 2.51 21.49 2.26
N LYS A 165 1.74 20.88 3.17
CA LYS A 165 1.87 19.44 3.48
C LYS A 165 1.37 18.57 2.33
N HIS A 166 0.30 18.97 1.64
CA HIS A 166 -0.20 18.24 0.46
C HIS A 166 0.71 18.40 -0.76
N GLU A 167 1.38 19.55 -0.91
CA GLU A 167 2.44 19.75 -1.91
C GLU A 167 3.65 18.87 -1.61
N ALA A 168 4.11 18.83 -0.36
CA ALA A 168 5.19 17.92 0.07
C ALA A 168 4.82 16.44 -0.14
N LEU A 169 3.58 16.04 0.15
CA LEU A 169 3.08 14.70 -0.10
C LEU A 169 3.06 14.35 -1.60
N TYR A 170 2.68 15.30 -2.46
CA TYR A 170 2.70 15.10 -3.90
C TYR A 170 4.13 14.91 -4.42
N SER A 171 5.06 15.76 -3.98
CA SER A 171 6.50 15.59 -4.30
C SER A 171 7.04 14.24 -3.81
N ALA A 172 6.69 13.83 -2.58
CA ALA A 172 7.08 12.53 -2.03
C ALA A 172 6.57 11.39 -2.90
N PHE A 173 5.29 11.41 -3.27
CA PHE A 173 4.72 10.39 -4.15
C PHE A 173 5.46 10.32 -5.49
N MET A 174 5.72 11.47 -6.12
CA MET A 174 6.42 11.50 -7.41
C MET A 174 7.82 10.89 -7.29
N ASP A 175 8.61 11.31 -6.30
CA ASP A 175 9.98 10.79 -6.13
C ASP A 175 9.99 9.29 -5.78
N TYR A 176 9.10 8.82 -4.91
CA TYR A 176 8.99 7.40 -4.54
C TYR A 176 8.56 6.55 -5.73
N PHE A 177 7.59 7.04 -6.51
CA PHE A 177 7.10 6.31 -7.66
C PHE A 177 8.15 6.25 -8.78
N GLN A 178 8.90 7.33 -9.00
CA GLN A 178 10.06 7.33 -9.91
C GLN A 178 11.17 6.39 -9.45
N ALA A 179 11.45 6.33 -8.15
CA ALA A 179 12.38 5.36 -7.59
C ALA A 179 11.91 3.92 -7.86
N TRP A 180 10.63 3.62 -7.61
CA TRP A 180 10.05 2.31 -7.90
C TRP A 180 10.13 1.93 -9.38
N LEU A 181 9.83 2.87 -10.29
CA LEU A 181 9.94 2.64 -11.73
C LEU A 181 11.39 2.38 -12.17
N THR A 182 12.37 3.07 -11.57
CA THR A 182 13.79 2.79 -11.78
C THR A 182 14.15 1.36 -11.34
N LEU A 183 13.67 0.92 -10.18
CA LEU A 183 13.85 -0.47 -9.74
C LEU A 183 13.20 -1.45 -10.72
N MET A 184 12.01 -1.15 -11.23
CA MET A 184 11.30 -1.98 -12.20
C MET A 184 12.09 -2.13 -13.51
N GLU A 185 12.71 -1.07 -14.01
CA GLU A 185 13.56 -1.13 -15.21
C GLU A 185 14.75 -2.07 -14.99
N GLN A 186 15.41 -1.96 -13.84
CA GLN A 186 16.58 -2.75 -13.45
C GLN A 186 16.26 -4.20 -13.03
N ALA A 187 15.00 -4.50 -12.72
CA ALA A 187 14.60 -5.81 -12.24
C ALA A 187 14.86 -6.90 -13.28
N GLU A 188 15.71 -7.86 -12.92
CA GLU A 188 15.96 -9.06 -13.69
C GLU A 188 14.87 -10.11 -13.45
N LYS A 189 14.56 -10.87 -14.48
CA LYS A 189 13.55 -11.93 -14.41
C LYS A 189 14.15 -13.16 -13.71
N GLU A 190 13.55 -13.58 -12.61
CA GLU A 190 13.87 -14.85 -11.96
C GLU A 190 13.49 -16.03 -12.86
N THR A 191 14.34 -17.06 -12.88
CA THR A 191 14.15 -18.29 -13.68
C THR A 191 14.02 -19.54 -12.82
N SER A 192 14.49 -19.47 -11.57
CA SER A 192 14.35 -20.55 -10.60
C SER A 192 12.90 -20.69 -10.14
N ALA A 193 12.27 -21.82 -10.48
CA ALA A 193 10.89 -22.11 -10.10
C ALA A 193 10.66 -22.04 -8.57
N SER A 194 11.66 -22.46 -7.77
CA SER A 194 11.55 -22.39 -6.31
C SER A 194 11.58 -20.95 -5.79
N GLN A 195 12.39 -20.07 -6.41
CA GLN A 195 12.45 -18.67 -6.02
C GLN A 195 11.20 -17.90 -6.49
N ILE A 196 10.69 -18.17 -7.69
CA ILE A 196 9.41 -17.62 -8.17
C ILE A 196 8.27 -18.04 -7.25
N HIS A 197 8.26 -19.30 -6.79
CA HIS A 197 7.27 -19.77 -5.83
C HIS A 197 7.35 -19.01 -4.49
N ARG A 198 8.57 -18.78 -3.97
CA ARG A 198 8.78 -17.98 -2.76
C ARG A 198 8.30 -16.54 -2.93
N ASN A 199 8.63 -15.90 -4.05
CA ASN A 199 8.17 -14.54 -4.37
C ASN A 199 6.64 -14.48 -4.40
N ARG A 200 6.00 -15.46 -5.05
CA ARG A 200 4.54 -15.58 -5.10
C ARG A 200 3.94 -15.75 -3.71
N GLU A 201 4.50 -16.64 -2.89
CA GLU A 201 4.03 -16.88 -1.52
C GLU A 201 4.17 -15.63 -0.64
N ALA A 202 5.29 -14.91 -0.75
CA ALA A 202 5.52 -13.67 -0.02
C ALA A 202 4.49 -12.59 -0.41
N GLN A 203 4.20 -12.45 -1.70
CA GLN A 203 3.15 -11.55 -2.17
C GLN A 203 1.76 -11.99 -1.69
N HIS A 204 1.46 -13.29 -1.73
CA HIS A 204 0.21 -13.84 -1.24
C HIS A 204 0.02 -13.60 0.27
N LYS A 205 1.08 -13.75 1.08
CA LYS A 205 1.08 -13.41 2.50
C LYS A 205 0.77 -11.94 2.75
N TYR A 206 1.36 -11.03 1.97
CA TYR A 206 1.07 -9.59 2.04
C TYR A 206 -0.40 -9.29 1.72
N LEU A 207 -0.92 -9.84 0.61
CA LEU A 207 -2.32 -9.63 0.20
C LEU A 207 -3.29 -10.18 1.24
N THR A 208 -2.98 -11.35 1.81
CA THR A 208 -3.77 -11.99 2.87
C THR A 208 -3.82 -11.13 4.13
N TRP A 209 -2.68 -10.56 4.55
CA TRP A 209 -2.63 -9.64 5.68
C TRP A 209 -3.49 -8.40 5.45
N ARG A 210 -3.32 -7.75 4.30
CA ARG A 210 -4.05 -6.53 3.96
C ARG A 210 -5.56 -6.79 3.81
N ALA A 211 -5.96 -7.84 3.11
CA ALA A 211 -7.36 -8.19 2.95
C ALA A 211 -8.08 -8.45 4.29
N GLU A 212 -7.37 -8.91 5.32
CA GLU A 212 -7.97 -9.16 6.63
C GLU A 212 -7.90 -7.94 7.56
N LYS A 213 -6.77 -7.20 7.58
CA LYS A 213 -6.45 -6.23 8.64
C LYS A 213 -6.36 -4.77 8.18
N ASP A 214 -6.56 -4.48 6.89
CA ASP A 214 -6.42 -3.13 6.34
C ASP A 214 -7.34 -2.10 7.03
N PRO A 215 -6.81 -0.91 7.37
CA PRO A 215 -7.57 0.08 8.11
C PRO A 215 -8.71 0.76 7.37
N GLY A 216 -8.72 0.73 6.04
CA GLY A 216 -9.75 1.31 5.19
C GLY A 216 -11.03 0.46 5.13
N HIS A 217 -10.98 -0.81 5.51
CA HIS A 217 -12.13 -1.73 5.35
C HIS A 217 -13.43 -1.22 6.04
N PRO A 218 -13.42 -0.71 7.29
CA PRO A 218 -14.64 -0.19 7.91
C PRO A 218 -15.25 1.01 7.16
N LEU A 219 -14.41 1.86 6.56
CA LEU A 219 -14.87 2.97 5.75
C LEU A 219 -15.54 2.47 4.47
N LEU A 220 -14.91 1.53 3.78
CA LEU A 220 -15.48 0.95 2.56
C LEU A 220 -16.83 0.28 2.83
N LYS A 221 -16.94 -0.54 3.88
CA LYS A 221 -18.20 -1.14 4.36
C LYS A 221 -19.28 -0.10 4.60
N LYS A 222 -18.94 1.02 5.25
CA LYS A 222 -19.88 2.11 5.50
C LYS A 222 -20.38 2.76 4.20
N LEU A 223 -19.52 2.89 3.19
CA LEU A 223 -19.85 3.55 1.93
C LEU A 223 -20.70 2.67 1.02
N VAL A 224 -20.36 1.39 0.87
CA VAL A 224 -20.95 0.52 -0.17
C VAL A 224 -21.66 -0.73 0.35
N GLY A 225 -21.73 -0.92 1.67
CA GLY A 225 -22.27 -2.13 2.30
C GLY A 225 -21.25 -3.26 2.44
N GLU A 226 -21.58 -4.27 3.24
CA GLU A 226 -20.67 -5.37 3.60
C GLU A 226 -20.26 -6.22 2.39
N ASP A 227 -21.23 -6.73 1.62
CA ASP A 227 -20.98 -7.67 0.53
C ASP A 227 -20.13 -7.05 -0.58
N LEU A 228 -20.50 -5.85 -1.05
CA LEU A 228 -19.75 -5.14 -2.08
C LEU A 228 -18.37 -4.67 -1.57
N ALA A 229 -18.25 -4.26 -0.30
CA ALA A 229 -16.94 -3.94 0.26
C ALA A 229 -16.02 -5.17 0.26
N LYS A 230 -16.54 -6.36 0.59
CA LYS A 230 -15.79 -7.61 0.56
C LYS A 230 -15.37 -7.98 -0.87
N GLU A 231 -16.24 -7.83 -1.86
CA GLU A 231 -15.90 -8.03 -3.28
C GLU A 231 -14.79 -7.08 -3.73
N ILE A 232 -14.92 -5.76 -3.49
CA ILE A 232 -13.89 -4.78 -3.86
C ILE A 232 -12.57 -5.11 -3.17
N LEU A 233 -12.60 -5.50 -1.89
CA LEU A 233 -11.40 -5.81 -1.13
C LEU A 233 -10.63 -6.98 -1.73
N ARG A 234 -11.31 -8.09 -2.02
CA ARG A 234 -10.69 -9.34 -2.46
C ARG A 234 -10.44 -9.41 -3.95
N GLU A 235 -11.40 -8.94 -4.75
CA GLU A 235 -11.33 -9.05 -6.21
C GLU A 235 -10.63 -7.86 -6.87
N PHE A 236 -10.52 -6.71 -6.18
CA PHE A 236 -9.90 -5.50 -6.73
C PHE A 236 -8.67 -5.03 -5.94
N LEU A 237 -8.83 -4.56 -4.70
CA LEU A 237 -7.74 -3.93 -3.93
C LEU A 237 -6.58 -4.90 -3.64
N PHE A 238 -6.93 -6.13 -3.28
CA PHE A 238 -6.00 -7.22 -2.99
C PHE A 238 -6.20 -8.42 -3.89
N SER A 239 -6.61 -8.15 -5.15
CA SER A 239 -6.73 -9.16 -6.21
C SER A 239 -5.44 -9.99 -6.30
N GLY A 240 -5.60 -11.31 -6.17
CA GLY A 240 -4.51 -12.26 -5.97
C GLY A 240 -4.59 -13.03 -4.65
N VAL A 241 -5.32 -12.53 -3.64
CA VAL A 241 -5.50 -13.22 -2.35
C VAL A 241 -6.19 -14.58 -2.48
N ASP A 242 -7.01 -14.77 -3.52
CA ASP A 242 -7.73 -16.02 -3.78
C ASP A 242 -7.08 -16.89 -4.87
N THR A 243 -6.00 -16.40 -5.52
CA THR A 243 -5.44 -17.04 -6.73
C THR A 243 -3.94 -17.26 -6.70
N LEU A 244 -3.19 -16.56 -5.86
CA LEU A 244 -1.73 -16.71 -5.76
C LEU A 244 -1.30 -17.84 -4.81
N GLY A 245 -2.20 -18.31 -3.94
CA GLY A 245 -1.91 -19.40 -3.00
C GLY A 245 -3.18 -19.91 -2.31
N GLU A 246 -3.02 -20.96 -1.51
CA GLU A 246 -4.12 -21.64 -0.81
C GLU A 246 -4.07 -21.45 0.72
N LYS A 247 -2.96 -20.92 1.25
CA LYS A 247 -2.78 -20.66 2.68
C LYS A 247 -3.76 -19.60 3.17
N THR A 248 -4.45 -19.89 4.26
CA THR A 248 -5.38 -18.97 4.92
C THR A 248 -4.63 -17.91 5.73
N PHE A 249 -5.38 -16.92 6.24
CA PHE A 249 -4.82 -15.93 7.17
C PHE A 249 -4.20 -16.58 8.41
N LEU A 250 -4.83 -17.61 8.99
CA LEU A 250 -4.30 -18.29 10.18
C LEU A 250 -3.11 -19.20 9.89
N ASP A 251 -2.90 -19.62 8.64
CA ASP A 251 -1.69 -20.35 8.26
C ASP A 251 -0.45 -19.42 8.26
N TYR A 252 -0.63 -18.15 7.93
CA TYR A 252 0.45 -17.15 7.94
C TYR A 252 0.60 -16.44 9.29
N PHE A 253 -0.51 -16.23 10.02
CA PHE A 253 -0.57 -15.44 11.25
C PHE A 253 -1.31 -16.23 12.35
N PRO A 254 -0.74 -17.38 12.80
CA PRO A 254 -1.39 -18.25 13.78
C PRO A 254 -1.64 -17.56 15.12
N GLU A 255 -0.90 -16.48 15.44
CA GLU A 255 -1.10 -15.66 16.64
C GLU A 255 -2.48 -15.00 16.72
N TYR A 256 -3.24 -14.95 15.61
CA TYR A 256 -4.62 -14.44 15.57
C TYR A 256 -5.68 -15.53 15.76
N LYS A 257 -5.31 -16.79 15.98
CA LYS A 257 -6.29 -17.87 16.14
C LYS A 257 -7.01 -17.76 17.49
N CYS A 258 -8.34 -17.68 17.46
CA CYS A 258 -9.19 -17.81 18.63
C CYS A 258 -9.37 -19.29 19.04
N ASP A 259 -9.81 -19.54 20.27
CA ASP A 259 -10.05 -20.90 20.79
C ASP A 259 -11.08 -21.69 19.95
N ASP A 260 -12.05 -20.99 19.34
CA ASP A 260 -13.07 -21.57 18.45
C ASP A 260 -12.57 -21.80 17.01
N GLY A 261 -11.29 -21.50 16.74
CA GLY A 261 -10.67 -21.64 15.43
C GLY A 261 -10.90 -20.46 14.47
N THR A 262 -11.62 -19.42 14.88
CA THR A 262 -11.85 -18.21 14.06
C THR A 262 -10.69 -17.23 14.12
N VAL A 263 -10.69 -16.24 13.22
CA VAL A 263 -9.73 -15.13 13.23
C VAL A 263 -10.13 -14.11 14.29
N ASN A 264 -9.20 -13.75 15.16
CA ASN A 264 -9.38 -12.70 16.16
C ASN A 264 -9.67 -11.36 15.48
N GLN A 265 -10.77 -10.72 15.87
CA GLN A 265 -11.25 -9.46 15.29
C GLN A 265 -10.39 -8.25 15.65
N LYS A 266 -9.49 -8.36 16.63
CA LYS A 266 -8.51 -7.31 16.91
C LYS A 266 -7.67 -7.05 15.66
N ARG A 267 -7.36 -5.76 15.41
CA ARG A 267 -6.41 -5.38 14.36
C ARG A 267 -4.98 -5.83 14.71
N SER A 268 -4.66 -5.82 16.00
CA SER A 268 -3.33 -6.12 16.51
C SER A 268 -3.46 -6.98 17.75
N MET A 269 -2.69 -8.06 17.80
CA MET A 269 -2.52 -8.90 18.98
C MET A 269 -1.49 -8.29 19.93
N MET A 270 -0.46 -7.62 19.40
CA MET A 270 0.57 -6.94 20.19
C MET A 270 0.16 -5.54 20.68
N GLY A 271 -0.84 -4.94 20.05
CA GLY A 271 -1.21 -3.55 20.26
C GLY A 271 -0.46 -2.58 19.33
N LYS A 272 -0.65 -1.28 19.56
CA LYS A 272 0.12 -0.26 18.86
C LYS A 272 1.40 0.05 19.62
N SER A 273 2.51 0.18 18.91
CA SER A 273 3.81 0.56 19.45
C SER A 273 4.48 1.57 18.51
N TYR A 274 5.75 1.89 18.76
CA TYR A 274 6.59 2.74 17.91
C TYR A 274 6.06 4.18 17.83
N GLU A 275 5.99 4.84 19.00
CA GLU A 275 5.65 6.27 19.06
C GLU A 275 6.69 7.14 18.32
N MET A 276 7.93 6.64 18.24
CA MET A 276 8.99 7.17 17.39
C MET A 276 9.23 6.24 16.20
N ARG A 277 9.86 6.77 15.14
CA ARG A 277 10.24 5.98 13.95
C ARG A 277 11.19 4.84 14.38
N PRO A 278 10.89 3.57 13.99
CA PRO A 278 11.67 2.41 14.43
C PRO A 278 12.87 2.07 13.51
N TRP A 279 13.30 3.02 12.67
CA TRP A 279 14.52 2.90 11.88
C TRP A 279 15.40 4.11 12.11
N ASP A 280 16.71 3.87 12.25
CA ASP A 280 17.70 4.94 12.30
C ASP A 280 17.97 5.53 10.90
N LEU A 281 18.91 6.49 10.82
CA LEU A 281 19.26 7.13 9.54
C LEU A 281 19.93 6.17 8.54
N ASN A 282 20.53 5.08 9.02
CA ASN A 282 21.12 4.04 8.18
C ASN A 282 20.09 2.97 7.77
N GLY A 283 18.82 3.15 8.17
CA GLY A 283 17.76 2.17 7.92
C GLY A 283 17.89 0.91 8.77
N GLU A 284 18.67 0.94 9.85
CA GLU A 284 18.72 -0.14 10.84
C GLU A 284 17.51 -0.11 11.74
N PHE A 285 16.91 -1.27 11.95
CA PHE A 285 15.75 -1.40 12.81
C PHE A 285 16.19 -1.22 14.26
N ILE A 286 15.63 -0.21 14.92
CA ILE A 286 15.84 0.06 16.33
C ILE A 286 14.55 -0.30 17.05
N ASP A 287 14.50 -1.50 17.62
CA ASP A 287 13.34 -1.89 18.42
C ASP A 287 13.21 -0.91 19.59
N GLY A 288 12.09 -0.22 19.65
CA GLY A 288 11.87 0.83 20.63
C GLY A 288 11.87 0.21 22.02
N SER A 289 12.89 0.54 22.82
CA SER A 289 12.81 0.48 24.28
C SER A 289 11.63 1.28 24.80
#